data_AF-A0A842PKH5-F1
#
_entry.id   AF-A0A842PKH5-F1
#
_cell.length_a   1.000
_cell.length_b   1.000
_cell.length_c   1.000
_cell.angle_alpha   90.00
_cell.angle_beta   90.00
_cell.angle_gamma   90.00
#
_symmetry.space_group_name_H-M   'P 1'
#
loop_
_entity.id
_entity.type
_entity.pdbx_description
1 polymer ?
#
loop_
_entity_poly.entity_id
_entity_poly.type
_entity_poly.pdbx_seq_one_letter_code
_entity_poly.pdbx_strand_id
1 'polypeptide(L)'
;MGNGIKKNKSEEEGFLIEKLIETFEEINKHSEELHPRRVISLLEGRLSSIIFEFRYFDLLNSLLLIGVLRSLNDRYFDGKIGSVSKDELNNTSMPEELKSMIMREIPSLSLSRHFDDDCILNFKILKKDMTTLSGVIEVIGEKAYEREIVIAINRATNKILEELKEINSKFFQTILEDLKEKRTVEVLEGSLKRCVREMHTMVFGWP
;
A
#
# COMPACT_ATOMS: atom_id res chain seq x y z
N MET A 1 -35.36 36.75 -5.87
CA MET A 1 -34.03 36.70 -6.51
C MET A 1 -33.15 35.61 -5.88
N GLY A 2 -33.57 34.33 -5.92
CA GLY A 2 -32.89 33.23 -5.19
C GLY A 2 -32.60 31.96 -6.01
N ASN A 3 -32.93 31.95 -7.31
CA ASN A 3 -32.82 30.75 -8.14
C ASN A 3 -31.54 30.66 -8.99
N GLY A 4 -30.76 31.74 -9.10
CA GLY A 4 -29.51 31.74 -9.91
C GLY A 4 -28.31 31.13 -9.19
N ILE A 5 -28.16 31.39 -7.88
CA ILE A 5 -26.99 30.94 -7.10
C ILE A 5 -27.02 29.43 -6.81
N LYS A 6 -28.21 28.86 -6.59
CA LYS A 6 -28.36 27.40 -6.38
C LYS A 6 -28.12 26.58 -7.66
N LYS A 7 -28.40 27.16 -8.83
CA LYS A 7 -28.27 26.48 -10.12
C LYS A 7 -26.79 26.31 -10.53
N ASN A 8 -25.97 27.34 -10.31
CA ASN A 8 -24.52 27.27 -10.51
C ASN A 8 -23.86 26.22 -9.60
N LYS A 9 -24.27 26.14 -8.32
CA LYS A 9 -23.65 25.22 -7.36
C LYS A 9 -23.89 23.74 -7.70
N SER A 10 -25.06 23.39 -8.24
CA SER A 10 -25.33 22.00 -8.67
C SER A 10 -24.64 21.63 -9.97
N GLU A 11 -24.44 22.58 -10.88
CA GLU A 11 -23.70 22.37 -12.13
C GLU A 11 -22.19 22.23 -11.86
N GLU A 12 -21.64 23.05 -10.98
CA GLU A 12 -20.24 22.95 -10.50
C GLU A 12 -19.97 21.64 -9.76
N GLU A 13 -20.89 21.21 -8.89
CA GLU A 13 -20.78 19.91 -8.21
C GLU A 13 -20.86 18.74 -9.20
N GLY A 14 -21.77 18.81 -10.18
CA GLY A 14 -21.86 17.81 -11.24
C GLY A 14 -20.55 17.66 -12.02
N PHE A 15 -19.92 18.77 -12.40
CA PHE A 15 -18.62 18.76 -13.08
C PHE A 15 -17.50 18.20 -12.19
N LEU A 16 -17.48 18.57 -10.91
CA LEU A 16 -16.52 18.05 -9.93
C LEU A 16 -16.66 16.53 -9.77
N ILE A 17 -17.89 16.00 -9.72
CA ILE A 17 -18.14 14.56 -9.62
C ILE A 17 -17.61 13.83 -10.85
N GLU A 18 -17.89 14.33 -12.06
CA GLU A 18 -17.33 13.73 -13.28
C GLU A 18 -15.81 13.75 -13.24
N LYS A 19 -15.20 14.86 -12.79
CA LYS A 19 -13.75 14.95 -12.66
C LYS A 19 -13.16 13.96 -11.65
N LEU A 20 -13.85 13.74 -10.53
CA LEU A 20 -13.49 12.73 -9.54
C LEU A 20 -13.58 11.33 -10.15
N ILE A 21 -14.69 10.99 -10.84
CA ILE A 21 -14.86 9.70 -11.49
C ILE A 21 -13.73 9.45 -12.51
N GLU A 22 -13.47 10.39 -13.41
CA GLU A 22 -12.38 10.30 -14.39
C GLU A 22 -11.02 10.05 -13.72
N THR A 23 -10.75 10.76 -12.63
CA THR A 23 -9.49 10.64 -11.87
C THR A 23 -9.35 9.26 -11.24
N PHE A 24 -10.41 8.75 -10.61
CA PHE A 24 -10.40 7.42 -10.02
C PHE A 24 -10.31 6.33 -11.11
N GLU A 25 -10.95 6.49 -12.26
CA GLU A 25 -10.85 5.56 -13.39
C GLU A 25 -9.44 5.54 -14.01
N GLU A 26 -8.84 6.72 -14.25
CA GLU A 26 -7.48 6.85 -14.77
C GLU A 26 -6.49 6.12 -13.85
N ILE A 27 -6.53 6.40 -12.54
CA ILE A 27 -5.62 5.77 -11.58
C ILE A 27 -5.89 4.26 -11.50
N ASN A 28 -7.15 3.84 -11.44
CA ASN A 28 -7.50 2.42 -11.36
C ASN A 28 -6.98 1.65 -12.58
N LYS A 29 -7.11 2.21 -13.79
CA LYS A 29 -6.60 1.61 -15.02
C LYS A 29 -5.09 1.38 -15.00
N HIS A 30 -4.34 2.30 -14.40
CA HIS A 30 -2.88 2.20 -14.28
C HIS A 30 -2.43 1.47 -13.01
N SER A 31 -3.35 1.11 -12.11
CA SER A 31 -3.00 0.54 -10.80
C SER A 31 -2.35 -0.84 -10.88
N GLU A 32 -2.62 -1.61 -11.94
CA GLU A 32 -2.01 -2.93 -12.16
C GLU A 32 -0.52 -2.85 -12.49
N GLU A 33 -0.11 -1.79 -13.18
CA GLU A 33 1.26 -1.54 -13.65
C GLU A 33 2.10 -0.77 -12.62
N LEU A 34 1.43 -0.09 -11.69
CA LEU A 34 2.07 0.75 -10.68
C LEU A 34 2.38 -0.05 -9.40
N HIS A 35 3.44 0.37 -8.71
CA HIS A 35 3.70 -0.10 -7.37
C HIS A 35 2.51 0.26 -6.46
N PRO A 36 1.91 -0.69 -5.71
CA PRO A 36 0.65 -0.44 -4.99
C PRO A 36 0.72 0.69 -3.96
N ARG A 37 1.90 0.99 -3.38
CA ARG A 37 2.09 2.17 -2.49
C ARG A 37 2.04 3.50 -3.27
N ARG A 38 2.48 3.51 -4.53
CA ARG A 38 2.45 4.69 -5.41
C ARG A 38 1.03 5.01 -5.89
N VAL A 39 0.17 4.00 -6.03
CA VAL A 39 -1.23 4.19 -6.47
C VAL A 39 -1.99 5.13 -5.52
N ILE A 40 -1.91 4.89 -4.22
CA ILE A 40 -2.59 5.73 -3.21
C ILE A 40 -1.94 7.12 -3.13
N SER A 41 -0.62 7.20 -3.25
CA SER A 41 0.10 8.48 -3.28
C SER A 41 -0.28 9.34 -4.49
N LEU A 42 -0.48 8.71 -5.66
CA LEU A 42 -0.96 9.38 -6.86
C LEU A 42 -2.37 9.93 -6.66
N LEU A 43 -3.26 9.14 -6.03
CA LEU A 43 -4.61 9.59 -5.70
C LEU A 43 -4.59 10.78 -4.73
N GLU A 44 -3.75 10.75 -3.70
CA GLU A 44 -3.56 11.86 -2.76
C GLU A 44 -3.18 13.16 -3.50
N GLY A 45 -2.19 13.08 -4.40
CA GLY A 45 -1.74 14.21 -5.21
C GLY A 45 -2.79 14.74 -6.19
N ARG A 46 -3.53 13.84 -6.86
CA ARG A 46 -4.63 14.22 -7.77
C ARG A 46 -5.79 14.86 -7.03
N LEU A 47 -6.21 14.30 -5.89
CA LEU A 47 -7.30 14.87 -5.10
C LEU A 47 -6.93 16.25 -4.54
N SER A 48 -5.70 16.41 -4.04
CA SER A 48 -5.18 17.71 -3.62
C SER A 48 -5.27 18.74 -4.76
N SER A 49 -4.88 18.35 -5.97
CA SER A 49 -4.95 19.23 -7.16
C SER A 49 -6.41 19.63 -7.47
N ILE A 50 -7.34 18.69 -7.42
CA ILE A 50 -8.78 18.94 -7.61
C ILE A 50 -9.31 19.93 -6.54
N ILE A 51 -8.94 19.74 -5.27
CA ILE A 51 -9.35 20.65 -4.18
C ILE A 51 -8.94 22.09 -4.49
N PHE A 52 -7.69 22.29 -4.94
CA PHE A 52 -7.19 23.63 -5.26
C PHE A 52 -7.81 24.21 -6.53
N GLU A 53 -7.95 23.40 -7.58
CA GLU A 53 -8.50 23.82 -8.87
C GLU A 53 -9.97 24.27 -8.74
N PHE A 54 -10.78 23.48 -8.05
CA PHE A 54 -12.22 23.73 -7.87
C PHE A 54 -12.55 24.51 -6.59
N ARG A 55 -11.55 24.81 -5.75
CA ARG A 55 -11.70 25.46 -4.44
C ARG A 55 -12.72 24.76 -3.53
N TYR A 56 -12.85 23.44 -3.67
CA TYR A 56 -13.85 22.63 -2.98
C TYR A 56 -13.26 22.00 -1.72
N PHE A 57 -13.12 22.80 -0.66
CA PHE A 57 -12.41 22.41 0.57
C PHE A 57 -13.11 21.36 1.42
N ASP A 58 -14.38 21.03 1.14
CA ASP A 58 -15.10 19.95 1.83
C ASP A 58 -14.45 18.57 1.55
N LEU A 59 -13.68 18.46 0.46
CA LEU A 59 -12.88 17.28 0.12
C LEU A 59 -11.61 17.11 0.98
N LEU A 60 -11.26 18.05 1.86
CA LEU A 60 -10.07 17.93 2.72
C LEU A 60 -10.15 16.70 3.64
N ASN A 61 -11.33 16.35 4.14
CA ASN A 61 -11.51 15.13 4.94
C ASN A 61 -11.21 13.88 4.13
N SER A 62 -11.70 13.83 2.88
CA SER A 62 -11.40 12.74 1.93
C SER A 62 -9.90 12.63 1.67
N LEU A 63 -9.20 13.76 1.50
CA LEU A 63 -7.75 13.79 1.35
C LEU A 63 -7.02 13.21 2.57
N LEU A 64 -7.43 13.60 3.78
CA LEU A 64 -6.86 13.08 5.02
C LEU A 64 -7.08 11.55 5.15
N LEU A 65 -8.27 11.07 4.79
CA LEU A 65 -8.58 9.63 4.81
C LEU A 65 -7.71 8.83 3.82
N ILE A 66 -7.39 9.39 2.66
CA ILE A 66 -6.43 8.77 1.71
C ILE A 66 -5.03 8.71 2.33
N GLY A 67 -4.58 9.75 3.03
CA GLY A 67 -3.31 9.72 3.78
C GLY A 67 -3.28 8.63 4.87
N VAL A 68 -4.42 8.41 5.54
CA VAL A 68 -4.58 7.29 6.49
C VAL A 68 -4.49 5.95 5.77
N LEU A 69 -5.18 5.77 4.63
CA LEU A 69 -5.08 4.54 3.82
C LEU A 69 -3.64 4.24 3.41
N ARG A 70 -2.89 5.25 2.95
CA ARG A 70 -1.47 5.10 2.62
C ARG A 70 -0.67 4.56 3.80
N SER A 71 -0.87 5.16 4.98
CA SER A 71 -0.20 4.71 6.20
C SER A 71 -0.59 3.29 6.60
N LEU A 72 -1.83 2.86 6.33
CA LEU A 72 -2.29 1.51 6.61
C LEU A 72 -1.72 0.49 5.62
N ASN A 73 -1.58 0.81 4.33
CA ASN A 73 -0.89 -0.04 3.35
C ASN A 73 0.56 -0.31 3.77
N ASP A 74 1.25 0.73 4.27
CA ASP A 74 2.62 0.60 4.77
C ASP A 74 2.69 -0.33 5.97
N ARG A 75 1.78 -0.14 6.95
CA ARG A 75 1.72 -1.01 8.14
C ARG A 75 1.33 -2.45 7.81
N TYR A 76 0.51 -2.66 6.79
CA TYR A 76 0.17 -4.00 6.32
C TYR A 76 1.39 -4.73 5.78
N PHE A 77 2.20 -4.04 4.96
CA PHE A 77 3.45 -4.58 4.47
C PHE A 77 4.40 -4.93 5.62
N ASP A 78 4.61 -3.99 6.55
CA ASP A 78 5.49 -4.16 7.70
C ASP A 78 5.05 -5.32 8.60
N GLY A 79 3.74 -5.47 8.83
CA GLY A 79 3.17 -6.54 9.63
C GLY A 79 3.32 -7.93 9.01
N LYS A 80 3.36 -8.01 7.67
CA LYS A 80 3.42 -9.29 6.95
C LYS A 80 4.82 -9.72 6.54
N ILE A 81 5.72 -8.79 6.19
CA ILE A 81 7.01 -9.14 5.57
C ILE A 81 7.82 -10.13 6.42
N GLY A 82 7.74 -10.02 7.75
CA GLY A 82 8.41 -10.96 8.66
C GLY A 82 7.87 -12.39 8.60
N SER A 83 6.56 -12.59 8.67
CA SER A 83 5.96 -13.93 8.64
C SER A 83 6.09 -14.56 7.26
N VAL A 84 5.75 -13.81 6.20
CA VAL A 84 5.80 -14.32 4.82
C VAL A 84 7.24 -14.65 4.40
N SER A 85 8.23 -13.85 4.83
CA SER A 85 9.65 -14.19 4.56
C SER A 85 10.06 -15.50 5.22
N LYS A 86 9.57 -15.81 6.43
CA LYS A 86 9.84 -17.10 7.07
C LYS A 86 9.23 -18.26 6.28
N ASP A 87 8.00 -18.10 5.81
CA ASP A 87 7.33 -19.12 5.01
C ASP A 87 8.08 -19.36 3.69
N GLU A 88 8.57 -18.30 3.03
CA GLU A 88 9.39 -18.44 1.82
C GLU A 88 10.75 -19.06 2.08
N LEU A 89 11.37 -18.76 3.23
CA LEU A 89 12.65 -19.36 3.63
C LEU A 89 12.53 -20.87 3.88
N ASN A 90 11.39 -21.36 4.36
CA ASN A 90 11.16 -22.80 4.50
C ASN A 90 11.24 -23.53 3.16
N ASN A 91 10.89 -22.86 2.07
CA ASN A 91 10.87 -23.41 0.71
C ASN A 91 12.23 -23.35 -0.01
N THR A 92 13.30 -22.92 0.67
CA THR A 92 14.65 -22.88 0.07
C THR A 92 15.41 -24.19 0.28
N SER A 93 16.52 -24.36 -0.44
CA SER A 93 17.40 -25.55 -0.37
C SER A 93 18.46 -25.46 0.73
N MET A 94 18.51 -24.36 1.49
CA MET A 94 19.44 -24.19 2.61
C MET A 94 19.29 -25.26 3.70
N PRO A 95 20.38 -25.58 4.43
CA PRO A 95 20.32 -26.42 5.62
C PRO A 95 19.31 -25.91 6.66
N GLU A 96 18.62 -26.83 7.34
CA GLU A 96 17.58 -26.49 8.32
C GLU A 96 18.12 -25.70 9.51
N GLU A 97 19.37 -25.96 9.92
CA GLU A 97 20.05 -25.21 10.97
C GLU A 97 20.22 -23.74 10.56
N LEU A 98 20.62 -23.49 9.31
CA LEU A 98 20.82 -22.14 8.78
C LEU A 98 19.47 -21.41 8.66
N LYS A 99 18.44 -22.08 8.14
CA LYS A 99 17.07 -21.52 8.11
C LYS A 99 16.61 -21.13 9.52
N SER A 100 16.79 -22.01 10.50
CA SER A 100 16.41 -21.77 11.90
C SER A 100 17.13 -20.56 12.49
N MET A 101 18.42 -20.39 12.22
CA MET A 101 19.20 -19.22 12.66
C MET A 101 18.63 -17.92 12.05
N ILE A 102 18.41 -17.88 10.74
CA ILE A 102 17.85 -16.73 10.03
C ILE A 102 16.45 -16.38 10.56
N MET A 103 15.59 -17.37 10.73
CA MET A 103 14.21 -17.18 11.22
C MET A 103 14.15 -16.63 12.64
N ARG A 104 15.15 -16.92 13.48
CA ARG A 104 15.26 -16.36 14.84
C ARG A 104 15.66 -14.89 14.82
N GLU A 105 16.40 -14.44 13.81
CA GLU A 105 16.81 -13.05 13.67
C GLU A 105 15.71 -12.17 13.07
N ILE A 106 14.84 -12.71 12.21
CA ILE A 106 13.77 -11.93 11.55
C ILE A 106 12.91 -11.12 12.54
N PRO A 107 12.40 -11.66 13.67
CA PRO A 107 11.62 -10.87 14.63
C PRO A 107 12.39 -9.71 15.28
N SER A 108 13.70 -9.84 15.44
CA SER A 108 14.55 -8.76 15.97
C SER A 108 14.85 -7.68 14.93
N LEU A 109 14.58 -7.95 13.66
CA LEU A 109 14.74 -6.99 12.58
C LEU A 109 13.42 -6.26 12.34
N SER A 110 13.48 -4.94 12.32
CA SER A 110 12.44 -4.16 11.66
C SER A 110 12.63 -4.32 10.15
N LEU A 111 12.18 -5.44 9.57
CA LEU A 111 12.50 -5.79 8.17
C LEU A 111 12.18 -4.67 7.19
N SER A 112 11.12 -3.90 7.43
CA SER A 112 10.74 -2.74 6.63
C SER A 112 11.84 -1.68 6.45
N ARG A 113 12.73 -1.50 7.43
CA ARG A 113 13.86 -0.55 7.33
C ARG A 113 14.90 -0.94 6.28
N HIS A 114 14.86 -2.20 5.83
CA HIS A 114 15.79 -2.73 4.83
C HIS A 114 15.21 -2.60 3.42
N PHE A 115 14.06 -1.95 3.25
CA PHE A 115 13.46 -1.68 1.96
C PHE A 115 13.47 -0.18 1.68
N ASP A 116 13.53 0.18 0.40
CA ASP A 116 13.22 1.54 -0.03
C ASP A 116 11.70 1.74 -0.21
N ASP A 117 11.32 2.93 -0.68
CA ASP A 117 9.91 3.31 -0.90
C ASP A 117 9.20 2.42 -1.94
N ASP A 118 9.96 1.79 -2.84
CA ASP A 118 9.48 0.85 -3.86
C ASP A 118 9.56 -0.61 -3.41
N CYS A 119 9.74 -0.83 -2.11
CA CYS A 119 9.89 -2.15 -1.50
C CYS A 119 11.03 -2.98 -2.11
N ILE A 120 12.10 -2.33 -2.58
CA ILE A 120 13.32 -3.01 -3.05
C ILE A 120 14.24 -3.28 -1.85
N LEU A 121 14.64 -4.54 -1.69
CA LEU A 121 15.49 -4.96 -0.58
C LEU A 121 16.91 -4.36 -0.71
N ASN A 122 17.29 -3.56 0.28
CA ASN A 122 18.66 -3.13 0.52
C ASN A 122 19.45 -4.24 1.24
N PHE A 123 19.90 -5.22 0.45
CA PHE A 123 20.63 -6.39 0.97
C PHE A 123 21.88 -6.02 1.77
N LYS A 124 22.55 -4.90 1.45
CA LYS A 124 23.75 -4.47 2.20
C LYS A 124 23.41 -4.11 3.65
N ILE A 125 22.30 -3.41 3.88
CA ILE A 125 21.83 -3.08 5.23
C ILE A 125 21.39 -4.37 5.94
N LEU A 126 20.59 -5.21 5.26
CA LEU A 126 20.14 -6.48 5.83
C LEU A 126 21.33 -7.35 6.27
N LYS A 127 22.33 -7.52 5.40
CA LYS A 127 23.53 -8.30 5.68
C LYS A 127 24.31 -7.76 6.86
N LYS A 128 24.43 -6.44 7.00
CA LYS A 128 25.09 -5.81 8.15
C LYS A 128 24.38 -6.09 9.46
N ASP A 129 23.06 -6.12 9.44
CA ASP A 129 22.23 -6.23 10.63
C ASP A 129 21.92 -7.69 11.03
N MET A 130 22.18 -8.66 10.14
CA MET A 130 22.02 -10.09 10.40
C MET A 130 23.36 -10.77 10.68
N THR A 131 23.52 -11.29 11.89
CA THR A 131 24.74 -12.00 12.32
C THR A 131 24.96 -13.29 11.53
N THR A 132 23.88 -13.99 11.16
CA THR A 132 23.98 -15.17 10.29
C THR A 132 24.53 -14.81 8.91
N LEU A 133 24.12 -13.68 8.32
CA LEU A 133 24.59 -13.24 7.00
C LEU A 133 26.02 -12.70 7.06
N SER A 134 26.36 -11.86 8.05
CA SER A 134 27.68 -11.23 8.15
C SER A 134 28.75 -12.13 8.76
N GLY A 135 28.37 -13.19 9.47
CA GLY A 135 29.30 -14.06 10.18
C GLY A 135 29.28 -15.49 9.64
N VAL A 136 28.17 -16.19 9.86
CA VAL A 136 28.08 -17.63 9.57
C VAL A 136 28.25 -17.91 8.09
N ILE A 137 27.48 -17.22 7.23
CA ILE A 137 27.53 -17.46 5.79
C ILE A 137 28.86 -17.02 5.18
N GLU A 138 29.48 -15.95 5.67
CA GLU A 138 30.80 -15.52 5.22
C GLU A 138 31.89 -16.54 5.56
N VAL A 139 31.82 -17.15 6.75
CA VAL A 139 32.79 -18.15 7.22
C VAL A 139 32.69 -19.46 6.43
N ILE A 140 31.47 -19.92 6.14
CA ILE A 140 31.27 -21.14 5.34
C ILE A 140 31.51 -20.91 3.84
N GLY A 141 31.55 -19.66 3.38
CA GLY A 141 31.86 -19.30 1.99
C GLY A 141 30.74 -19.55 0.98
N GLU A 142 29.55 -19.94 1.44
CA GLU A 142 28.42 -20.35 0.60
C GLU A 142 27.56 -19.16 0.16
N LYS A 143 28.09 -18.36 -0.79
CA LYS A 143 27.36 -17.22 -1.38
C LYS A 143 26.03 -17.60 -2.04
N ALA A 144 25.86 -18.88 -2.40
CA ALA A 144 24.59 -19.39 -2.90
C ALA A 144 23.45 -19.19 -1.89
N TYR A 145 23.72 -19.34 -0.59
CA TYR A 145 22.73 -19.17 0.46
C TYR A 145 22.32 -17.70 0.65
N GLU A 146 23.24 -16.75 0.49
CA GLU A 146 22.88 -15.32 0.45
C GLU A 146 21.85 -15.05 -0.66
N ARG A 147 22.06 -15.66 -1.83
CA ARG A 147 21.16 -15.53 -2.97
C ARG A 147 19.79 -16.15 -2.68
N GLU A 148 19.74 -17.33 -2.06
CA GLU A 148 18.49 -17.98 -1.68
C GLU A 148 17.68 -17.13 -0.70
N ILE A 149 18.34 -16.47 0.26
CA ILE A 149 17.70 -15.57 1.23
C ILE A 149 17.09 -14.36 0.52
N VAL A 150 17.85 -13.72 -0.38
CA VAL A 150 17.36 -12.59 -1.16
C VAL A 150 16.17 -13.01 -2.03
N ILE A 151 16.24 -14.18 -2.67
CA ILE A 151 15.13 -14.71 -3.48
C ILE A 151 13.90 -14.96 -2.62
N ALA A 152 14.05 -15.57 -1.43
CA ALA A 152 12.94 -15.83 -0.52
C ALA A 152 12.26 -14.54 -0.05
N ILE A 153 13.05 -13.53 0.37
CA ILE A 153 12.52 -12.23 0.79
C ILE A 153 11.83 -11.52 -0.39
N ASN A 154 12.41 -11.55 -1.59
CA ASN A 154 11.78 -10.95 -2.78
C ASN A 154 10.46 -11.65 -3.15
N ARG A 155 10.37 -12.98 -3.01
CA ARG A 155 9.11 -13.71 -3.21
C ARG A 155 8.06 -13.28 -2.17
N ALA A 156 8.47 -13.13 -0.91
CA ALA A 156 7.59 -12.65 0.15
C ALA A 156 7.09 -11.23 -0.14
N THR A 157 7.98 -10.32 -0.53
CA THR A 157 7.64 -8.97 -0.98
C THR A 157 6.61 -9.02 -2.11
N ASN A 158 6.88 -9.78 -3.18
CA ASN A 158 5.98 -9.88 -4.33
C ASN A 158 4.59 -10.38 -3.93
N LYS A 159 4.51 -11.42 -3.08
CA LYS A 159 3.22 -11.92 -2.58
C LYS A 159 2.42 -10.82 -1.87
N ILE A 160 3.07 -10.07 -0.98
CA ILE A 160 2.41 -8.99 -0.24
C ILE A 160 2.00 -7.84 -1.18
N LEU A 161 2.82 -7.50 -2.17
CA LEU A 161 2.49 -6.48 -3.16
C LEU A 161 1.29 -6.88 -4.02
N GLU A 162 1.17 -8.15 -4.42
CA GLU A 162 -0.01 -8.64 -5.13
C GLU A 162 -1.28 -8.55 -4.27
N GLU A 163 -1.21 -8.91 -2.98
CA GLU A 163 -2.33 -8.70 -2.06
C GLU A 163 -2.72 -7.22 -1.95
N LEU A 164 -1.74 -6.30 -1.86
CA LEU A 164 -2.00 -4.86 -1.81
C LEU A 164 -2.60 -4.34 -3.12
N LYS A 165 -2.24 -4.90 -4.28
CA LYS A 165 -2.89 -4.58 -5.56
C LYS A 165 -4.36 -4.99 -5.55
N GLU A 166 -4.67 -6.18 -5.06
CA GLU A 166 -6.06 -6.64 -4.94
C GLU A 166 -6.88 -5.75 -3.99
N ILE A 167 -6.30 -5.36 -2.85
CA ILE A 167 -6.92 -4.45 -1.88
C ILE A 167 -7.19 -3.09 -2.54
N ASN A 168 -6.19 -2.51 -3.20
CA ASN A 168 -6.33 -1.23 -3.90
C ASN A 168 -7.40 -1.32 -5.01
N SER A 169 -7.41 -2.40 -5.79
CA SER A 169 -8.39 -2.60 -6.86
C SER A 169 -9.83 -2.62 -6.31
N LYS A 170 -10.08 -3.38 -5.24
CA LYS A 170 -11.39 -3.39 -4.55
C LYS A 170 -11.78 -2.02 -4.01
N PHE A 171 -10.81 -1.29 -3.44
CA PHE A 171 -10.98 0.08 -3.00
C PHE A 171 -11.44 1.00 -4.14
N PHE A 172 -10.76 0.98 -5.30
CA PHE A 172 -11.14 1.82 -6.44
C PHE A 172 -12.51 1.45 -6.99
N GLN A 173 -12.80 0.14 -7.12
CA GLN A 173 -14.10 -0.35 -7.57
C GLN A 173 -15.23 0.15 -6.67
N THR A 174 -15.09 -0.01 -5.35
CA THR A 174 -16.11 0.41 -4.38
C THR A 174 -16.40 1.91 -4.47
N ILE A 175 -15.36 2.74 -4.56
CA ILE A 175 -15.54 4.19 -4.64
C ILE A 175 -16.14 4.62 -5.97
N LEU A 176 -15.69 4.02 -7.07
CA LEU A 176 -16.21 4.32 -8.41
C LEU A 176 -17.70 3.95 -8.53
N GLU A 177 -18.10 2.80 -8.01
CA GLU A 177 -19.50 2.38 -7.96
C GLU A 177 -20.36 3.40 -7.22
N ASP A 178 -19.94 3.79 -6.00
CA ASP A 178 -20.64 4.78 -5.19
C ASP A 178 -20.75 6.16 -5.85
N LEU A 179 -19.66 6.66 -6.44
CA LEU A 179 -19.65 7.95 -7.12
C LEU A 179 -20.57 7.95 -8.34
N LYS A 180 -20.56 6.88 -9.13
CA LYS A 180 -21.39 6.74 -10.34
C LYS A 180 -22.87 6.60 -10.00
N GLU A 181 -23.21 5.88 -8.94
CA GLU A 181 -24.59 5.65 -8.52
C GLU A 181 -25.17 6.88 -7.84
N LYS A 182 -24.48 7.42 -6.82
CA LYS A 182 -25.05 8.46 -5.96
C LYS A 182 -24.86 9.87 -6.50
N ARG A 183 -23.82 10.09 -7.31
CA ARG A 183 -23.53 11.38 -7.97
C ARG A 183 -23.55 12.55 -6.98
N THR A 184 -22.85 12.42 -5.85
CA THR A 184 -22.62 13.49 -4.88
C THR A 184 -21.17 13.46 -4.39
N VAL A 185 -20.63 14.60 -3.96
CA VAL A 185 -19.26 14.64 -3.40
C VAL A 185 -19.20 14.01 -2.00
N GLU A 186 -20.28 14.14 -1.23
CA GLU A 186 -20.39 13.59 0.13
C GLU A 186 -20.21 12.07 0.19
N VAL A 187 -20.58 11.35 -0.88
CA VAL A 187 -20.43 9.89 -0.91
C VAL A 187 -18.97 9.45 -0.81
N LEU A 188 -18.04 10.24 -1.36
CA LEU A 188 -16.62 9.92 -1.37
C LEU A 188 -16.06 9.76 0.05
N GLU A 189 -16.36 10.70 0.95
CA GLU A 189 -15.91 10.63 2.34
C GLU A 189 -16.48 9.37 3.02
N GLY A 190 -17.76 9.08 2.78
CA GLY A 190 -18.43 7.89 3.31
C GLY A 190 -17.79 6.59 2.84
N SER A 191 -17.40 6.50 1.57
CA SER A 191 -16.75 5.32 0.99
C SER A 191 -15.32 5.16 1.49
N LEU A 192 -14.56 6.26 1.55
CA LEU A 192 -13.20 6.26 2.11
C LEU A 192 -13.18 5.80 3.57
N LYS A 193 -14.14 6.23 4.40
CA LYS A 193 -14.27 5.76 5.79
C LYS A 193 -14.46 4.25 5.89
N ARG A 194 -15.22 3.64 4.98
CA ARG A 194 -15.43 2.18 4.96
C ARG A 194 -14.13 1.47 4.58
N CYS A 195 -13.46 1.91 3.51
CA CYS A 195 -12.17 1.35 3.11
C CYS A 195 -11.11 1.49 4.22
N VAL A 196 -11.03 2.64 4.90
CA VAL A 196 -10.12 2.85 6.04
C VAL A 196 -10.41 1.84 7.16
N ARG A 197 -11.68 1.61 7.49
CA ARG A 197 -12.07 0.67 8.54
C ARG A 197 -11.71 -0.77 8.17
N GLU A 198 -11.96 -1.17 6.94
CA GLU A 198 -11.60 -2.49 6.43
C GLU A 198 -10.09 -2.69 6.47
N MET A 199 -9.32 -1.74 5.95
CA MET A 199 -7.87 -1.82 5.94
C MET A 199 -7.28 -1.81 7.37
N HIS A 200 -7.81 -0.99 8.26
CA HIS A 200 -7.43 -0.99 9.68
C HIS A 200 -7.65 -2.36 10.32
N THR A 201 -8.78 -3.01 10.01
CA THR A 201 -9.08 -4.37 10.48
C THR A 201 -8.06 -5.39 9.99
N MET A 202 -7.65 -5.29 8.73
CA MET A 202 -6.63 -6.17 8.15
C MET A 202 -5.25 -5.98 8.79
N VAL A 203 -4.90 -4.75 9.18
CA VAL A 203 -3.59 -4.42 9.75
C VAL A 203 -3.47 -4.81 11.22
N PHE A 204 -4.47 -4.47 12.03
CA PHE A 204 -4.37 -4.58 13.49
C PHE A 204 -5.17 -5.74 14.10
N GLY A 205 -6.00 -6.41 13.29
CA GLY A 205 -7.14 -7.14 13.83
C GLY A 205 -8.18 -6.16 14.40
N TRP A 206 -9.43 -6.56 14.46
CA TRP A 206 -10.42 -5.80 15.24
C TRP A 206 -10.00 -5.78 16.73
N PRO A 207 -10.34 -4.75 17.52
CA PRO A 207 -10.57 -4.98 18.95
C PRO A 207 -11.70 -5.99 19.16
#